data_AF-A0A6M0C6B4-F1
#
_entry.id   AF-A0A6M0C6B4-F1
#
_cell.length_a   1.000
_cell.length_b   1.000
_cell.length_c   1.000
_cell.angle_alpha   90.00
_cell.angle_beta   90.00
_cell.angle_gamma   90.00
#
_symmetry.space_group_name_H-M   'P 1'
#
loop_
_entity.id
_entity.type
_entity.pdbx_description
1 polymer ?
#
loop_
_entity_poly.entity_id
_entity_poly.type
_entity_poly.pdbx_seq_one_letter_code
_entity_poly.pdbx_strand_id
1 'polypeptide(L)'
;MKPFVYETMYILRPDLTEDLTQQAIAKYQNLLTEQGAYDLEIQLRGKRRLAYEIDNHRDGIYVQMNYQGPPAQIVVLEKAMRFDEQVIRYMTIKQDIQETKPESEETSQE
;
A
#
# COMPACT_ATOMS: atom_id res chain seq x y z
N MET A 1 -12.52 -3.46 -10.98
CA MET A 1 -11.50 -3.28 -9.93
C MET A 1 -12.26 -2.95 -8.64
N LYS A 2 -12.02 -3.67 -7.51
CA LYS A 2 -12.77 -3.39 -6.28
C LYS A 2 -12.45 -1.95 -5.81
N PRO A 3 -13.44 -1.14 -5.41
CA PRO A 3 -13.16 0.19 -4.88
C PRO A 3 -12.50 0.04 -3.50
N PHE A 4 -11.26 0.49 -3.36
CA PHE A 4 -10.61 0.65 -2.06
C PHE A 4 -10.77 2.09 -1.59
N VAL A 5 -10.86 2.31 -0.28
CA VAL A 5 -10.99 3.67 0.27
C VAL A 5 -9.61 4.33 0.37
N TYR A 6 -8.58 3.54 0.64
CA TYR A 6 -7.21 4.02 0.83
C TYR A 6 -6.21 3.19 0.04
N GLU A 7 -5.23 3.88 -0.51
CA GLU A 7 -4.06 3.32 -1.17
C GLU A 7 -2.82 3.90 -0.51
N THR A 8 -1.97 3.03 0.03
CA THR A 8 -0.67 3.41 0.59
C THR A 8 0.43 2.81 -0.28
N MET A 9 1.27 3.68 -0.82
CA MET A 9 2.49 3.29 -1.50
C MET A 9 3.68 3.68 -0.64
N TYR A 10 4.58 2.74 -0.40
CA TYR A 10 5.82 3.00 0.31
C TYR A 10 7.01 2.38 -0.40
N ILE A 11 8.17 2.96 -0.13
CA ILE A 11 9.43 2.61 -0.71
C ILE A 11 10.34 2.16 0.42
N LEU A 12 10.78 0.90 0.33
CA LEU A 12 11.78 0.34 1.21
C LEU A 12 13.18 0.56 0.64
N ARG A 13 14.17 0.55 1.53
CA ARG A 13 15.57 0.64 1.12
C ARG A 13 15.95 -0.49 0.15
N PRO A 14 16.85 -0.23 -0.82
CA PRO A 14 17.20 -1.19 -1.86
C PRO A 14 18.19 -2.29 -1.41
N ASP A 15 18.70 -2.19 -0.18
CA ASP A 15 19.67 -3.11 0.45
C ASP A 15 18.99 -4.24 1.24
N LEU A 16 17.66 -4.17 1.43
CA LEU A 16 16.92 -5.20 2.14
C LEU A 16 16.95 -6.52 1.37
N THR A 17 17.08 -7.61 2.14
CA THR A 17 16.87 -8.96 1.61
C THR A 17 15.40 -9.19 1.32
N GLU A 18 15.10 -10.21 0.51
CA GLU A 18 13.71 -10.60 0.23
C GLU A 18 12.98 -10.99 1.52
N ASP A 19 13.63 -11.71 2.43
CA ASP A 19 13.06 -12.08 3.73
C ASP A 19 12.70 -10.86 4.58
N LEU A 20 13.60 -9.88 4.72
CA LEU A 20 13.32 -8.64 5.45
C LEU A 20 12.21 -7.81 4.79
N THR A 21 12.16 -7.81 3.45
CA THR A 21 11.08 -7.16 2.69
C THR A 21 9.73 -7.78 3.03
N GLN A 22 9.65 -9.11 3.04
CA GLN A 22 8.42 -9.83 3.37
C GLN A 22 8.02 -9.63 4.85
N GLN A 23 9.00 -9.59 5.76
CA GLN A 23 8.75 -9.25 7.17
C GLN A 23 8.18 -7.84 7.34
N ALA A 24 8.74 -6.84 6.64
CA ALA A 24 8.22 -5.48 6.65
C ALA A 24 6.78 -5.41 6.12
N ILE A 25 6.50 -6.12 5.02
CA ILE A 25 5.15 -6.23 4.45
C ILE A 25 4.18 -6.85 5.46
N ALA A 26 4.54 -7.98 6.07
CA ALA A 26 3.71 -8.68 7.05
C ALA A 26 3.48 -7.82 8.30
N LYS A 27 4.49 -7.09 8.77
CA LYS A 27 4.38 -6.13 9.88
C LYS A 27 3.30 -5.08 9.62
N TYR A 28 3.32 -4.44 8.45
CA TYR A 28 2.33 -3.41 8.11
C TYR A 28 0.95 -3.98 7.80
N GLN A 29 0.88 -5.18 7.22
CA GLN A 29 -0.37 -5.91 7.04
C GLN A 29 -1.04 -6.19 8.39
N ASN A 30 -0.30 -6.77 9.34
CA ASN A 30 -0.78 -7.10 10.67
C ASN A 30 -1.24 -5.82 11.40
N LEU A 31 -0.43 -4.76 11.35
CA LEU A 31 -0.76 -3.47 11.95
C LEU A 31 -2.10 -2.93 11.44
N LEU A 32 -2.35 -3.01 10.13
CA LEU A 32 -3.63 -2.58 9.55
C LEU A 32 -4.78 -3.46 10.01
N THR A 33 -4.62 -4.79 10.00
CA THR A 33 -5.67 -5.71 10.45
C THR A 33 -6.02 -5.54 11.93
N GLU A 34 -5.03 -5.28 12.79
CA GLU A 34 -5.24 -5.01 14.22
C GLU A 34 -6.01 -3.70 14.46
N GLN A 35 -5.86 -2.72 13.56
CA GLN A 35 -6.59 -1.45 13.61
C GLN A 35 -7.97 -1.50 12.93
N GLY A 36 -8.42 -2.69 12.51
CA GLY A 36 -9.74 -2.91 11.94
C GLY A 36 -9.83 -2.67 10.42
N ALA A 37 -8.70 -2.67 9.71
CA ALA A 37 -8.71 -2.68 8.26
C ALA A 37 -9.21 -4.02 7.73
N TYR A 38 -9.92 -3.99 6.61
CA TYR A 38 -10.43 -5.16 5.91
C TYR A 38 -10.24 -4.98 4.40
N ASP A 39 -10.44 -6.06 3.62
CA ASP A 39 -10.16 -6.10 2.19
C ASP A 39 -8.76 -5.56 1.86
N LEU A 40 -7.71 -6.18 2.41
CA LEU A 40 -6.33 -5.78 2.14
C LEU A 40 -5.81 -6.46 0.86
N GLU A 41 -5.33 -5.66 -0.08
CA GLU A 41 -4.60 -6.13 -1.26
C GLU A 41 -3.18 -5.55 -1.23
N ILE A 42 -2.19 -6.43 -1.23
CA ILE A 42 -0.78 -6.04 -1.17
C ILE A 42 -0.10 -6.46 -2.47
N GLN A 43 0.60 -5.53 -3.10
CA GLN A 43 1.35 -5.77 -4.32
C GLN A 43 2.79 -5.32 -4.18
N LEU A 44 3.71 -6.28 -4.22
CA LEU A 44 5.14 -6.03 -4.34
C LEU A 44 5.47 -5.67 -5.80
N ARG A 45 5.86 -4.42 -6.04
CA ARG A 45 6.24 -3.91 -7.38
C ARG A 45 7.72 -4.14 -7.70
N GLY A 46 8.51 -4.53 -6.70
CA GLY A 46 9.94 -4.82 -6.82
C GLY A 46 10.83 -3.57 -6.83
N LYS A 47 12.12 -3.77 -7.14
CA LYS A 47 13.14 -2.71 -7.15
C LYS A 47 13.02 -1.84 -8.39
N ARG A 48 13.00 -0.52 -8.20
CA ARG A 48 12.94 0.49 -9.27
C ARG A 48 13.87 1.65 -8.98
N ARG A 49 14.38 2.27 -10.05
CA ARG A 49 15.22 3.46 -9.95
C ARG A 49 14.39 4.69 -9.60
N LEU A 50 14.86 5.46 -8.63
CA LEU A 50 14.25 6.71 -8.19
C LEU A 50 14.60 7.86 -9.14
N ALA A 51 13.74 8.87 -9.22
CA ALA A 51 14.00 10.06 -10.05
C ALA A 51 15.17 10.90 -9.50
N TYR A 52 15.37 10.87 -8.18
CA TYR A 52 16.46 11.51 -7.46
C TYR A 52 16.81 10.67 -6.23
N GLU A 53 17.93 10.99 -5.62
CA GLU A 53 18.46 10.27 -4.46
C GLU A 53 17.64 10.60 -3.20
N ILE A 54 17.20 9.57 -2.48
CA ILE A 54 16.48 9.69 -1.21
C ILE A 54 17.28 8.90 -0.18
N ASP A 55 17.69 9.54 0.92
CA ASP A 55 18.52 8.94 1.98
C ASP A 55 19.77 8.21 1.43
N ASN A 56 20.43 8.82 0.45
CA ASN A 56 21.60 8.27 -0.26
C ASN A 56 21.33 7.02 -1.11
N HIS A 57 20.05 6.71 -1.41
CA HIS A 57 19.65 5.61 -2.27
C HIS A 57 19.12 6.12 -3.62
N ARG A 58 19.59 5.48 -4.71
CA ARG A 58 19.12 5.76 -6.09
C ARG A 58 18.08 4.76 -6.60
N ASP A 59 17.90 3.67 -5.87
CA ASP A 59 16.89 2.65 -6.10
C ASP A 59 16.05 2.48 -4.85
N GLY A 60 14.85 1.93 -5.00
CA GLY A 60 14.01 1.54 -3.87
C GLY A 60 13.09 0.39 -4.25
N ILE A 61 12.65 -0.37 -3.24
CA ILE A 61 11.69 -1.47 -3.42
C ILE A 61 10.30 -0.90 -3.19
N TYR A 62 9.46 -0.94 -4.22
CA TYR A 62 8.12 -0.39 -4.17
C TYR A 62 7.13 -1.44 -3.68
N VAL A 63 6.32 -1.05 -2.69
CA VAL A 63 5.20 -1.84 -2.20
C VAL A 63 3.94 -0.98 -2.21
N GLN A 64 2.85 -1.58 -2.67
CA GLN A 64 1.52 -0.98 -2.66
C GLN A 64 0.61 -1.78 -1.74
N MET A 65 -0.17 -1.08 -0.92
CA MET A 65 -1.20 -1.64 -0.06
C MET A 65 -2.50 -0.90 -0.31
N ASN A 66 -3.53 -1.61 -0.77
CA ASN A 66 -4.89 -1.09 -0.90
C ASN A 66 -5.74 -1.71 0.22
N TYR A 67 -6.54 -0.91 0.89
CA TYR A 67 -7.34 -1.39 2.01
C TYR A 67 -8.57 -0.51 2.26
N GLN A 68 -9.53 -1.08 3.00
CA GLN A 68 -10.66 -0.35 3.56
C GLN A 68 -10.56 -0.35 5.09
N GLY A 69 -11.17 0.65 5.73
CA GLY A 69 -11.20 0.72 7.19
C GLY A 69 -11.36 2.14 7.75
N PRO A 70 -11.34 2.27 9.09
CA PRO A 70 -11.47 3.56 9.77
C PRO A 70 -10.26 4.49 9.48
N PRO A 71 -10.45 5.82 9.44
CA PRO A 71 -9.37 6.77 9.18
C PRO A 71 -8.26 6.76 10.25
N ALA A 72 -8.56 6.28 11.47
CA ALA A 72 -7.58 6.18 12.55
C ALA A 72 -6.39 5.27 12.21
N GLN A 73 -6.60 4.22 11.40
CA GLN A 73 -5.54 3.27 11.04
C GLN A 73 -4.43 3.92 10.20
N ILE A 74 -4.75 4.95 9.43
CA ILE A 74 -3.77 5.69 8.60
C ILE A 74 -2.75 6.39 9.49
N VAL A 75 -3.23 7.05 10.54
CA VAL A 75 -2.37 7.77 11.49
C VAL A 75 -1.39 6.81 12.16
N VAL A 76 -1.86 5.62 12.53
CA VAL A 76 -1.04 4.57 13.14
C VAL A 76 -0.01 4.03 12.13
N LEU A 77 -0.44 3.74 10.89
CA LEU A 77 0.41 3.24 9.82
C LEU A 77 1.52 4.23 9.46
N GLU A 78 1.16 5.49 9.17
CA GLU A 78 2.12 6.54 8.81
C GLU A 78 3.11 6.81 9.95
N LYS A 79 2.64 6.76 11.20
CA LYS A 79 3.52 6.89 12.36
C LYS A 79 4.52 5.73 12.43
N ALA A 80 4.06 4.49 12.25
CA ALA A 80 4.93 3.32 12.25
C ALA A 80 5.97 3.39 11.12
N MET A 81 5.56 3.76 9.91
CA MET A 81 6.45 3.92 8.76
C MET A 81 7.46 5.05 8.96
N ARG A 82 7.06 6.17 9.56
CA ARG A 82 7.98 7.28 9.87
C ARG A 82 9.10 6.89 10.83
N PHE A 83 8.83 6.00 11.79
CA PHE A 83 9.85 5.52 12.73
C PHE A 83 10.65 4.33 12.21
N ASP A 84 10.28 3.78 11.06
CA ASP A 84 10.98 2.63 10.49
C ASP A 84 12.08 3.10 9.53
N GLU A 85 13.33 2.94 9.93
CA GLU A 85 14.51 3.29 9.12
C GLU A 85 14.62 2.49 7.82
N GLN A 86 13.82 1.43 7.64
CA GLN A 86 13.74 0.67 6.40
C GLN A 86 12.87 1.36 5.35
N VAL A 87 11.98 2.27 5.75
CA VAL A 87 11.08 3.01 4.86
C VAL A 87 11.69 4.37 4.54
N ILE A 88 12.06 4.58 3.28
CA ILE A 88 12.66 5.87 2.84
C ILE A 88 11.61 6.86 2.34
N ARG A 89 10.42 6.38 1.97
CA ARG A 89 9.30 7.23 1.57
C ARG A 89 8.00 6.48 1.69
N TYR A 90 6.94 7.18 2.05
CA TYR A 90 5.58 6.67 2.00
C TYR A 90 4.61 7.76 1.54
N MET A 91 3.47 7.33 1.00
CA MET A 91 2.38 8.21 0.59
C MET A 91 1.07 7.43 0.71
N THR A 92 0.12 7.97 1.45
CA THR A 92 -1.23 7.45 1.55
C THR A 92 -2.19 8.38 0.82
N ILE A 93 -3.03 7.81 -0.03
CA ILE A 93 -4.04 8.50 -0.82
C ILE A 93 -5.40 7.95 -0.40
N LYS A 94 -6.32 8.85 -0.06
CA LYS A 94 -7.74 8.51 0.02
C LYS A 94 -8.31 8.53 -1.39
N GLN A 95 -8.83 7.40 -1.85
CA GLN A 95 -9.49 7.33 -3.14
C GLN A 95 -10.94 7.81 -3.00
N ASP A 96 -11.35 8.70 -3.90
CA ASP A 96 -12.76 9.07 -4.04
C ASP A 96 -13.46 7.95 -4.80
N ILE A 97 -14.34 7.21 -4.10
CA ILE A 97 -15.11 6.13 -4.70
C ILE A 97 -16.11 6.76 -5.69
N GLN A 98 -15.81 6.65 -6.97
CA GLN A 98 -16.81 6.82 -8.01
C GLN A 98 -17.65 5.53 -8.01
N GLU A 99 -18.91 5.60 -7.60
CA GLU A 99 -19.85 4.48 -7.80
C GLU A 99 -19.97 4.21 -9.30
N THR A 100 -19.23 3.22 -9.79
CA THR A 100 -19.53 2.65 -11.11
C THR A 100 -20.85 1.93 -10.96
N LYS A 101 -21.95 2.57 -11.39
CA LYS A 101 -23.23 1.90 -11.58
C LYS A 101 -22.96 0.60 -12.36
N PRO A 102 -23.47 -0.56 -11.91
CA PRO A 102 -23.36 -1.77 -12.70
C PRO A 102 -24.12 -1.53 -14.01
N GLU A 103 -23.39 -1.54 -15.12
CA GLU A 103 -23.99 -1.62 -16.45
C GLU A 103 -24.72 -2.96 -16.50
N SER A 104 -26.02 -2.88 -16.67
CA SER A 104 -26.93 -4.00 -16.79
C SER A 104 -26.41 -4.99 -17.83
N GLU A 105 -26.15 -6.22 -17.42
CA GLU A 105 -26.14 -7.37 -18.32
C GLU A 105 -27.58 -7.61 -18.83
N GLU A 106 -28.05 -6.74 -19.72
CA GLU A 106 -29.10 -7.04 -20.68
C GLU A 106 -28.42 -7.27 -22.03
N THR A 107 -28.21 -8.53 -22.41
CA THR A 107 -28.49 -9.01 -23.77
C THR A 107 -28.69 -10.53 -23.71
N SER A 108 -29.97 -10.88 -23.59
CA SER A 108 -30.68 -11.87 -24.39
C SER A 108 -30.19 -13.31 -24.42
N GLN A 109 -30.98 -14.14 -23.73
CA GLN A 109 -31.49 -15.39 -24.29
C GLN A 109 -32.02 -15.16 -25.71
N GLU A 110 -31.47 -15.85 -26.70
CA GLU A 110 -32.17 -16.60 -27.77
C GLU A 110 -31.19 -17.43 -28.60
#